data_AF-A0A920UZA2-F1
#
_entry.id   AF-A0A920UZA2-F1
#
_cell.length_a   1.000
_cell.length_b   1.000
_cell.length_c   1.000
_cell.angle_alpha   90.00
_cell.angle_beta   90.00
_cell.angle_gamma   90.00
#
_symmetry.space_group_name_H-M   'P 1'
#
loop_
_entity.id
_entity.type
_entity.pdbx_description
1 polymer ?
#
loop_
_entity_poly.entity_id
_entity_poly.type
_entity_poly.pdbx_seq_one_letter_code
_entity_poly.pdbx_strand_id
1 'polypeptide(L)'
;MEEGGFLYDADSYDDDLPYWTRVGDRSHLVVPYTLDNNDMRFATPQGFNSGEQFFAYLRDAFDTLYAEGATLPRMMSVGLHCRLVGRPGRIRALERFIDYVRSFDRVWICRRIDIARHWQRQHPAPV
;
A
#
# COMPACT_ATOMS: atom_id res chain seq x y z
N MET A 1 -17.61 -6.03 -10.34
CA MET A 1 -17.73 -4.73 -11.04
C MET A 1 -18.42 -4.89 -12.38
N GLU A 2 -19.63 -4.35 -12.49
CA GLU A 2 -20.44 -4.40 -13.72
C GLU A 2 -20.13 -3.24 -14.69
N GLU A 3 -19.53 -2.14 -14.19
CA GLU A 3 -19.22 -0.94 -14.99
C GLU A 3 -18.12 -1.15 -16.05
N GLY A 4 -17.19 -2.09 -15.83
CA GLY A 4 -16.21 -2.56 -16.82
C GLY A 4 -15.10 -1.58 -17.25
N GLY A 5 -15.11 -0.33 -16.78
CA GLY A 5 -14.15 0.72 -17.18
C GLY A 5 -12.91 0.87 -16.29
N PHE A 6 -12.87 0.24 -15.11
CA PHE A 6 -11.75 0.38 -14.18
C PHE A 6 -10.58 -0.55 -14.51
N LEU A 7 -9.36 -0.01 -14.42
CA LEU A 7 -8.13 -0.78 -14.61
C LEU A 7 -7.79 -1.67 -13.42
N TYR A 8 -8.26 -1.30 -12.22
CA TYR A 8 -8.10 -2.07 -10.99
C TYR A 8 -9.14 -1.66 -9.94
N ASP A 9 -9.33 -2.49 -8.93
CA ASP A 9 -9.94 -2.13 -7.65
C ASP A 9 -8.98 -2.39 -6.48
N ALA A 10 -9.31 -1.85 -5.31
CA ALA A 10 -8.49 -1.94 -4.11
C ALA A 10 -9.28 -2.33 -2.87
N ASP A 11 -10.47 -2.90 -3.05
CA ASP A 11 -11.34 -3.36 -1.95
C ASP A 11 -10.94 -4.77 -1.51
N SER A 12 -9.64 -5.00 -1.35
CA SER A 12 -9.06 -6.23 -0.81
C SER A 12 -7.86 -5.93 0.08
N TYR A 13 -7.58 -6.85 1.01
CA TYR A 13 -6.53 -6.76 2.03
C TYR A 13 -5.78 -8.09 2.20
N ASP A 14 -5.78 -8.93 1.17
CA ASP A 14 -5.47 -10.36 1.27
C ASP A 14 -4.13 -10.78 0.65
N ASP A 15 -3.37 -9.85 0.09
CA ASP A 15 -2.06 -10.14 -0.52
C ASP A 15 -1.14 -8.91 -0.51
N ASP A 16 0.16 -9.15 -0.66
CA ASP A 16 1.23 -8.14 -0.78
C ASP A 16 1.58 -7.83 -2.25
N LEU A 17 0.88 -8.45 -3.20
CA LEU A 17 0.99 -8.21 -4.64
C LEU A 17 -0.37 -7.99 -5.30
N PRO A 18 -0.41 -7.26 -6.44
CA PRO A 18 -1.55 -7.30 -7.33
C PRO A 18 -1.80 -8.71 -7.86
N TYR A 19 -3.07 -9.03 -8.14
CA TYR A 19 -3.44 -10.30 -8.73
C TYR A 19 -4.70 -10.18 -9.59
N TRP A 20 -4.84 -11.10 -10.53
CA TRP A 20 -6.03 -11.18 -11.38
C TRP A 20 -7.10 -12.02 -10.70
N THR A 21 -8.31 -11.48 -10.63
CA THR A 21 -9.52 -12.21 -10.23
C THR A 21 -10.51 -12.31 -11.39
N ARG A 22 -11.51 -13.18 -11.27
CA ARG A 22 -12.56 -13.35 -12.27
C ARG A 22 -13.85 -12.70 -11.79
N VAL A 23 -14.39 -11.78 -12.60
CA VAL A 23 -15.67 -11.11 -12.35
C VAL A 23 -16.58 -11.39 -13.55
N GLY A 24 -17.52 -12.32 -13.38
CA GLY A 24 -18.27 -12.88 -14.51
C GLY A 24 -17.33 -13.53 -15.53
N ASP A 25 -17.42 -13.13 -16.79
CA ASP A 25 -16.57 -13.65 -17.87
C ASP A 25 -15.28 -12.84 -18.09
N ARG A 26 -14.97 -11.86 -17.23
CA ARG A 26 -13.83 -10.94 -17.42
C ARG A 26 -12.81 -11.05 -16.30
N SER A 27 -11.54 -11.00 -16.67
CA SER A 27 -10.44 -10.84 -15.72
C SER A 27 -10.39 -9.39 -15.22
N HIS A 28 -10.27 -9.21 -13.91
CA HIS A 28 -10.16 -7.91 -13.25
C HIS A 28 -8.94 -7.87 -12.34
N LEU A 29 -8.22 -6.75 -12.31
CA LEU A 29 -7.01 -6.63 -11.50
C LEU A 29 -7.34 -6.11 -10.11
N VAL A 30 -7.01 -6.87 -9.09
CA VAL A 30 -6.99 -6.38 -7.71
C VAL A 30 -5.60 -5.84 -7.41
N VAL A 31 -5.53 -4.63 -6.89
CA VAL A 31 -4.30 -4.11 -6.25
C VAL A 31 -4.66 -4.00 -4.76
N PRO A 32 -4.17 -4.86 -3.87
CA PRO A 32 -4.59 -4.87 -2.46
C PRO A 32 -4.26 -3.58 -1.70
N TYR A 33 -5.05 -3.27 -0.69
CA TYR A 33 -4.92 -2.12 0.20
C TYR A 33 -4.58 -2.57 1.64
N THR A 34 -4.67 -1.67 2.62
CA THR A 34 -4.25 -1.92 4.00
C THR A 34 -5.19 -1.29 5.03
N LEU A 35 -5.42 -2.00 6.14
CA LEU A 35 -6.08 -1.47 7.34
C LEU A 35 -5.10 -1.31 8.52
N ASP A 36 -3.88 -1.79 8.36
CA ASP A 36 -2.85 -1.86 9.39
C ASP A 36 -1.78 -0.77 9.22
N ASN A 37 -1.16 -0.66 8.04
CA ASN A 37 -0.30 0.44 7.61
C ASN A 37 -1.15 1.69 7.28
N ASN A 38 -2.01 2.10 8.21
CA ASN A 38 -3.07 3.07 7.96
C ASN A 38 -3.26 4.00 9.17
N ASP A 39 -3.24 5.31 8.94
CA ASP A 39 -3.40 6.30 10.00
C ASP A 39 -4.81 6.28 10.64
N MET A 40 -5.78 5.56 10.07
CA MET A 40 -7.07 5.29 10.71
C MET A 40 -6.90 4.66 12.10
N ARG A 41 -5.79 3.96 12.33
CA ARG A 41 -5.47 3.32 13.60
C ARG A 41 -5.32 4.33 14.75
N PHE A 42 -5.00 5.59 14.48
CA PHE A 42 -5.07 6.67 15.49
C PHE A 42 -6.48 6.94 16.04
N ALA A 43 -7.52 6.39 15.42
CA ALA A 43 -8.92 6.56 15.80
C ALA A 43 -9.64 5.22 16.06
N THR A 44 -8.88 4.14 16.28
CA THR A 44 -9.42 2.82 16.64
C THR A 44 -9.01 2.44 18.06
N PRO A 45 -9.82 1.66 18.82
CA PRO A 45 -9.52 1.34 20.21
C PRO A 45 -8.14 0.72 20.47
N GLN A 46 -7.63 -0.09 19.54
CA GLN A 46 -6.33 -0.75 19.70
C GLN A 46 -5.14 0.10 19.22
N GLY A 47 -5.36 1.05 18.31
CA GLY A 47 -4.30 1.55 17.43
C GLY A 47 -3.29 2.52 18.05
N PHE A 48 -2.69 3.38 17.22
CA PHE A 48 -1.51 4.14 17.60
C PHE A 48 -1.84 5.29 18.58
N ASN A 49 -1.09 5.36 19.67
CA ASN A 49 -1.18 6.42 20.67
C ASN A 49 -0.28 7.61 20.34
N SER A 50 0.76 7.42 19.52
CA SER A 50 1.71 8.48 19.15
C SER A 50 2.21 8.31 17.72
N GLY A 51 2.76 9.39 17.16
CA GLY A 51 3.44 9.35 15.86
C GLY A 51 4.63 8.38 15.84
N GLU A 52 5.28 8.16 16.99
CA GLU A 52 6.40 7.21 17.08
C GLU A 52 5.94 5.77 16.82
N GLN A 53 4.81 5.36 17.37
CA GLN A 53 4.27 4.02 17.14
C GLN A 53 3.89 3.81 15.67
N PHE A 54 3.32 4.83 15.01
CA PHE A 54 3.01 4.75 13.58
C PHE A 54 4.28 4.67 12.73
N PHE A 55 5.27 5.52 13.00
CA PHE A 55 6.57 5.48 12.29
C PHE A 55 7.27 4.13 12.46
N ALA A 56 7.37 3.62 13.68
CA ALA A 56 8.00 2.33 13.96
C ALA A 56 7.29 1.19 13.22
N TYR A 57 5.95 1.18 13.23
CA TYR A 57 5.17 0.17 12.51
C TYR A 57 5.44 0.19 11.00
N LEU A 58 5.39 1.38 10.39
CA LEU A 58 5.67 1.53 8.96
C LEU A 58 7.12 1.15 8.62
N ARG A 59 8.08 1.53 9.46
CA ARG A 59 9.50 1.18 9.29
C ARG A 59 9.68 -0.33 9.31
N ASP A 60 9.11 -1.02 10.30
CA ASP A 60 9.28 -2.47 10.44
C ASP A 60 8.64 -3.23 9.26
N ALA A 61 7.47 -2.76 8.77
CA ALA A 61 6.84 -3.29 7.56
C ALA A 61 7.71 -3.04 6.30
N PHE A 62 8.27 -1.84 6.15
CA PHE A 62 9.18 -1.53 5.06
C PHE A 62 10.46 -2.39 5.10
N ASP A 63 11.14 -2.45 6.26
CA ASP A 63 12.40 -3.20 6.40
C ASP A 63 12.22 -4.68 6.07
N THR A 64 11.08 -5.25 6.48
CA THR A 64 10.71 -6.64 6.16
C THR A 64 10.56 -6.83 4.65
N LEU A 65 9.71 -6.03 4.00
CA LEU A 65 9.46 -6.14 2.56
C LEU A 65 10.69 -5.79 1.73
N TYR A 66 11.52 -4.86 2.20
CA TYR A 66 12.77 -4.47 1.55
C TYR A 66 13.80 -5.60 1.60
N ALA A 67 13.93 -6.30 2.73
CA ALA A 67 14.77 -7.48 2.87
C ALA A 67 14.29 -8.64 1.98
N GLU A 68 12.99 -8.93 1.97
CA GLU A 68 12.40 -9.95 1.08
C GLU A 68 12.56 -9.60 -0.40
N GLY A 69 12.55 -8.30 -0.73
CA GLY A 69 12.76 -7.78 -2.07
C GLY A 69 14.14 -8.07 -2.68
N ALA A 70 15.09 -8.58 -1.89
CA ALA A 70 16.34 -9.13 -2.42
C ALA A 70 16.09 -10.30 -3.39
N THR A 71 15.04 -11.10 -3.15
CA THR A 71 14.65 -12.23 -3.99
C THR A 71 13.31 -12.00 -4.67
N LEU A 72 12.35 -11.39 -3.97
CA LEU A 72 10.97 -11.38 -4.40
C LEU A 72 10.27 -10.08 -3.94
N PRO A 73 10.37 -8.99 -4.74
CA PRO A 73 9.79 -7.69 -4.40
C PRO A 73 8.28 -7.73 -4.20
N ARG A 74 7.79 -6.86 -3.31
CA ARG A 74 6.38 -6.69 -2.92
C ARG A 74 5.99 -5.22 -2.91
N MET A 75 4.69 -4.95 -2.88
CA MET A 75 4.20 -3.59 -2.68
C MET A 75 3.86 -3.33 -1.21
N MET A 76 3.92 -2.07 -0.80
CA MET A 76 3.45 -1.61 0.51
C MET A 76 2.47 -0.47 0.30
N SER A 77 1.31 -0.56 0.94
CA SER A 77 0.33 0.52 0.98
C SER A 77 0.48 1.32 2.26
N VAL A 78 0.28 2.64 2.20
CA VAL A 78 0.17 3.50 3.39
C VAL A 78 -1.11 4.32 3.29
N GLY A 79 -2.08 4.01 4.15
CA GLY A 79 -3.37 4.70 4.19
C GLY A 79 -3.31 5.99 5.02
N LEU A 80 -3.81 7.08 4.45
CA LEU A 80 -3.73 8.42 5.04
C LEU A 80 -5.08 9.14 4.95
N HIS A 81 -5.45 9.86 6.01
CA HIS A 81 -6.67 10.66 6.05
C HIS A 81 -6.35 12.09 6.46
N CYS A 82 -6.82 13.09 5.70
CA CYS A 82 -6.53 14.51 5.94
C CYS A 82 -6.83 14.94 7.39
N ARG A 83 -7.94 14.44 7.97
CA ARG A 83 -8.37 14.78 9.34
C ARG A 83 -7.55 14.10 10.44
N LEU A 84 -6.74 13.09 10.11
CA LEU A 84 -5.94 12.29 11.03
C LEU A 84 -4.46 12.63 10.95
N VAL A 85 -3.71 12.13 9.96
CA VAL A 85 -2.26 12.40 9.84
C VAL A 85 -1.94 13.88 9.66
N GLY A 86 -2.87 14.67 9.10
CA GLY A 86 -2.70 16.12 8.92
C GLY A 86 -2.63 16.93 10.22
N ARG A 87 -2.85 16.31 11.39
CA ARG A 87 -2.68 16.97 12.69
C ARG A 87 -1.18 17.19 12.97
N PRO A 88 -0.77 18.35 13.52
CA PRO A 88 0.64 18.65 13.78
C PRO A 88 1.38 17.62 14.63
N GLY A 89 0.70 16.97 15.59
CA GLY A 89 1.28 15.91 16.42
C GLY A 89 1.48 14.56 15.72
N ARG A 90 0.97 14.38 14.50
CA ARG A 90 1.03 13.12 13.74
C ARG A 90 1.84 13.25 12.44
N ILE A 91 1.77 14.40 11.77
CA ILE A 91 2.40 14.59 10.45
C ILE A 91 3.91 14.34 10.45
N ARG A 92 4.61 14.66 11.54
CA ARG A 92 6.05 14.40 11.69
C ARG A 92 6.42 12.93 11.55
N ALA A 93 5.54 12.00 11.95
CA ALA A 93 5.79 10.58 11.76
C ALA A 93 5.81 10.18 10.29
N LEU A 94 4.89 10.73 9.50
CA LEU A 94 4.83 10.51 8.06
C LEU A 94 6.04 11.10 7.34
N GLU A 95 6.44 12.33 7.69
CA GLU A 95 7.64 12.96 7.13
C GLU A 95 8.89 12.09 7.36
N ARG A 96 9.11 11.65 8.61
CA ARG A 96 10.23 10.75 8.95
C ARG A 96 10.18 9.44 8.17
N PHE A 97 8.99 8.86 7.96
CA PHE A 97 8.87 7.62 7.18
C PHE A 97 9.20 7.85 5.70
N ILE A 98 8.74 8.96 5.11
CA ILE A 98 9.08 9.32 3.73
C ILE A 98 10.59 9.53 3.59
N ASP A 99 11.21 10.26 4.51
CA ASP A 99 12.66 10.48 4.52
C ASP A 99 13.43 9.16 4.69
N TYR A 100 12.95 8.28 5.58
CA TYR A 100 13.53 6.97 5.80
C TYR A 100 13.53 6.13 4.52
N VAL A 101 12.36 5.94 3.90
CA VAL A 101 12.22 5.15 2.68
C VAL A 101 13.02 5.72 1.50
N ARG A 102 13.15 7.05 1.41
CA ARG A 102 13.97 7.73 0.40
C ARG A 102 15.48 7.57 0.60
N SER A 103 15.92 7.12 1.78
CA SER A 103 17.33 6.86 2.05
C SER A 103 17.81 5.49 1.54
N PHE A 104 16.89 4.64 1.05
CA PHE A 104 17.19 3.35 0.46
C PHE A 104 17.16 3.42 -1.07
N ASP A 105 18.07 2.69 -1.70
CA ASP A 105 18.05 2.48 -3.16
C ASP A 105 16.91 1.55 -3.57
N ARG A 106 16.60 1.52 -4.87
CA ARG A 106 15.66 0.54 -5.47
C ARG A 106 14.23 0.56 -4.90
N VAL A 107 13.78 1.68 -4.34
CA VAL A 107 12.38 1.87 -3.94
C VAL A 107 11.57 2.58 -5.03
N TRP A 108 10.42 2.02 -5.38
CA TRP A 108 9.49 2.65 -6.33
C TRP A 108 8.29 3.31 -5.63
N ILE A 109 8.42 4.60 -5.32
CA ILE A 109 7.30 5.42 -4.81
C ILE A 109 6.43 5.82 -6.00
N CYS A 110 5.21 5.28 -6.09
CA CYS A 110 4.37 5.43 -7.27
C CYS A 110 2.88 5.55 -6.95
N ARG A 111 2.09 5.92 -7.96
CA ARG A 111 0.64 5.90 -7.86
C ARG A 111 0.14 4.49 -8.14
N ARG A 112 -0.97 4.13 -7.51
CA ARG A 112 -1.61 2.82 -7.69
C ARG A 112 -1.99 2.50 -9.15
N ILE A 113 -2.34 3.52 -9.94
CA ILE A 113 -2.57 3.38 -11.39
C ILE A 113 -1.30 2.98 -12.18
N ASP A 114 -0.12 3.38 -11.70
CA ASP A 114 1.14 3.02 -12.34
C ASP A 114 1.48 1.55 -12.05
N ILE A 115 1.17 1.05 -10.84
CA ILE A 115 1.23 -0.38 -10.48
C ILE A 115 0.29 -1.18 -11.38
N ALA A 116 -0.97 -0.77 -11.50
CA ALA A 116 -1.95 -1.49 -12.33
C ALA A 116 -1.49 -1.62 -13.79
N ARG A 117 -1.02 -0.51 -14.37
CA ARG A 117 -0.48 -0.48 -15.74
C ARG A 117 0.81 -1.30 -15.88
N HIS A 118 1.66 -1.31 -14.86
CA HIS A 118 2.86 -2.15 -14.84
C HIS A 118 2.48 -3.63 -14.84
N TRP A 119 1.56 -4.02 -13.95
CA TRP A 119 1.10 -5.40 -13.82
C TRP A 119 0.46 -5.92 -15.10
N GLN A 120 -0.42 -5.14 -15.72
CA GLN A 120 -1.03 -5.49 -17.00
C GLN A 120 -0.03 -5.74 -18.13
N ARG A 121 1.11 -5.01 -18.13
CA ARG A 121 2.15 -5.18 -19.16
C ARG A 121 3.09 -6.35 -18.88
N GLN A 122 3.46 -6.57 -17.62
CA GLN A 122 4.48 -7.57 -17.25
C GLN A 122 3.87 -8.91 -16.85
N HIS A 123 2.63 -8.90 -16.37
CA HIS A 123 1.86 -10.04 -15.88
C HIS A 123 0.44 -9.98 -16.49
N PRO A 124 0.31 -10.18 -17.81
CA PRO A 124 -0.98 -10.05 -18.49
C PRO A 124 -2.02 -11.03 -17.92
N ALA A 125 -3.29 -10.65 -18.03
CA ALA A 125 -4.39 -11.46 -17.54
C ALA A 125 -4.38 -12.87 -18.17
N PRO A 126 -4.74 -13.91 -17.42
CA PRO A 126 -4.96 -15.23 -17.99
C PRO A 126 -6.05 -15.18 -19.06
N VAL A 127 -5.83 -15.93 -20.15
CA VAL A 127 -6.82 -16.15 -21.23
C VAL A 127 -7.95 -17.03 -20.72
#